data_AF-X1GZ31-F1
#
_entry.id   AF-X1GZ31-F1
#
_cell.length_a   1.000
_cell.length_b   1.000
_cell.length_c   1.000
_cell.angle_alpha   90.00
_cell.angle_beta   90.00
_cell.angle_gamma   90.00
#
_symmetry.space_group_name_H-M   'P 1'
#
loop_
_entity.id
_entity.type
_entity.pdbx_description
1 polymer ?
#
loop_
_entity_poly.entity_id
_entity_poly.type
_entity_poly.pdbx_seq_one_letter_code
_entity_poly.pdbx_strand_id
1 'polypeptide(L)'
;MKNLTTFYKDTIIDILNKISEETEMIQKAAKVVAESIAREEPVHVIGPGGHSNMAAEEVLWRAGGLAPMNAILDAGTNLIHGAKRSNIIERTPGYAIKVLDAYRVGKKPG
;
A
#
# COMPACT_ATOMS: atom_id res chain seq x y z
N MET A 1 -3.19 0.96 -38.64
CA MET A 1 -2.75 1.13 -37.23
C MET A 1 -3.91 0.77 -36.33
N LYS A 2 -3.70 -0.05 -35.28
CA LYS A 2 -4.72 -0.20 -34.22
C LYS A 2 -4.98 1.18 -33.60
N ASN A 3 -6.24 1.50 -33.34
CA ASN A 3 -6.60 2.72 -32.60
C ASN A 3 -5.96 2.64 -31.20
N LEU A 4 -5.14 3.63 -30.84
CA LEU A 4 -4.36 3.62 -29.60
C LEU A 4 -5.25 3.60 -28.34
N THR A 5 -6.36 4.33 -28.36
CA THR A 5 -7.33 4.37 -27.26
C THR A 5 -7.98 3.00 -27.07
N THR A 6 -8.40 2.37 -28.16
CA THR A 6 -8.96 1.01 -28.10
C THR A 6 -7.94 0.02 -27.56
N PHE A 7 -6.70 0.07 -28.06
CA PHE A 7 -5.61 -0.78 -27.58
C PHE A 7 -5.35 -0.62 -26.08
N TYR A 8 -5.28 0.62 -25.58
CA TYR A 8 -5.02 0.88 -24.16
C TYR A 8 -6.17 0.44 -23.27
N LYS A 9 -7.41 0.75 -23.66
CA LYS A 9 -8.62 0.32 -22.96
C LYS A 9 -8.71 -1.21 -22.87
N ASP A 10 -8.53 -1.90 -23.99
CA ASP A 10 -8.60 -3.37 -24.03
C ASP A 10 -7.49 -3.99 -23.15
N THR A 11 -6.27 -3.42 -23.18
CA THR A 11 -5.17 -3.86 -22.32
C THR A 11 -5.49 -3.68 -20.83
N ILE A 12 -6.10 -2.56 -20.43
CA ILE A 12 -6.51 -2.33 -19.04
C ILE A 12 -7.59 -3.34 -18.63
N ILE A 13 -8.59 -3.57 -19.48
CA ILE A 13 -9.67 -4.54 -19.20
C ILE A 13 -9.08 -5.93 -19.00
N ASP A 14 -8.13 -6.35 -19.83
CA ASP A 14 -7.45 -7.64 -19.69
C ASP A 14 -6.70 -7.75 -18.35
N ILE A 15 -6.06 -6.68 -17.89
CA ILE A 15 -5.39 -6.65 -16.57
C ILE A 15 -6.44 -6.75 -15.44
N LEU A 16 -7.54 -6.00 -15.54
CA LEU A 16 -8.62 -6.04 -14.54
C LEU A 16 -9.29 -7.41 -14.46
N ASN A 17 -9.45 -8.10 -15.60
CA ASN A 17 -9.97 -9.46 -15.65
C ASN A 17 -9.03 -10.45 -14.94
N LYS A 18 -7.71 -10.32 -15.12
CA LYS A 18 -6.76 -11.15 -14.37
C LYS A 18 -6.81 -10.88 -12.87
N ILE A 19 -6.95 -9.61 -12.47
CA ILE A 19 -7.08 -9.24 -11.05
C ILE A 19 -8.36 -9.81 -10.43
N SER A 20 -9.46 -9.91 -11.19
CA SER A 20 -10.71 -10.47 -10.65
C SER A 20 -10.63 -11.97 -10.36
N GLU A 21 -9.71 -12.68 -11.02
CA GLU A 21 -9.42 -14.10 -10.76
C GLU A 21 -8.67 -14.32 -9.42
N GLU A 22 -8.04 -13.29 -8.84
CA GLU A 22 -7.27 -13.35 -7.58
C GLU A 22 -8.15 -13.39 -6.31
N THR A 23 -9.44 -13.74 -6.44
CA THR A 23 -10.43 -13.69 -5.35
C THR A 23 -9.99 -14.50 -4.13
N GLU A 24 -9.39 -15.67 -4.32
CA GLU A 24 -8.92 -16.52 -3.21
C GLU A 24 -7.81 -15.82 -2.40
N MET A 25 -6.87 -15.16 -3.08
CA MET A 25 -5.76 -14.45 -2.42
C MET A 25 -6.26 -13.21 -1.70
N ILE A 26 -7.20 -12.48 -2.30
CA ILE A 26 -7.85 -11.33 -1.67
C ILE A 26 -8.60 -11.76 -0.39
N GLN A 27 -9.34 -12.87 -0.43
CA GLN A 27 -10.04 -13.40 0.75
C GLN A 27 -9.09 -13.82 1.86
N LYS A 28 -7.96 -14.46 1.52
CA LYS A 28 -6.90 -14.80 2.48
C LYS A 28 -6.32 -13.55 3.14
N ALA A 29 -6.00 -12.51 2.37
CA ALA A 29 -5.52 -11.23 2.91
C ALA A 29 -6.56 -10.55 3.80
N ALA A 30 -7.84 -10.52 3.37
CA ALA A 30 -8.94 -9.96 4.15
C ALA A 30 -9.12 -10.67 5.50
N LYS A 31 -8.92 -12.00 5.56
CA LYS A 31 -8.97 -12.75 6.81
C LYS A 31 -7.86 -12.31 7.78
N VAL A 32 -6.63 -12.13 7.31
CA VAL A 32 -5.51 -11.63 8.14
C VAL A 32 -5.80 -10.24 8.70
N VAL A 33 -6.35 -9.34 7.87
CA VAL A 33 -6.78 -8.00 8.27
C VAL A 33 -7.87 -8.07 9.33
N ALA A 34 -8.92 -8.87 9.11
CA ALA A 34 -10.02 -9.04 10.04
C ALA A 34 -9.56 -9.63 11.39
N GLU A 35 -8.68 -10.61 11.37
CA GLU A 35 -8.10 -11.21 12.58
C GLU A 35 -7.26 -10.21 13.38
N SER A 36 -6.49 -9.33 12.73
CA SER A 36 -5.78 -8.22 13.39
C SER A 36 -6.78 -7.30 14.10
N ILE A 37 -7.81 -6.84 13.39
CA ILE A 37 -8.81 -5.94 13.95
C ILE A 37 -9.55 -6.59 15.12
N ALA A 38 -9.88 -7.89 15.03
CA ALA A 38 -10.52 -8.64 16.11
C ALA A 38 -9.65 -8.76 17.38
N ARG A 39 -8.32 -8.67 17.25
CA ARG A 39 -7.37 -8.60 18.38
C ARG A 39 -7.09 -7.17 18.85
N GLU A 40 -7.88 -6.20 18.41
CA GLU A 40 -7.65 -4.77 18.67
C GLU A 40 -6.23 -4.35 18.24
N GLU A 41 -5.79 -4.86 17.08
CA GLU A 41 -4.51 -4.54 16.45
C GLU A 41 -4.73 -3.63 15.23
N PRO A 42 -4.03 -2.49 15.14
CA PRO A 42 -4.06 -1.70 13.93
C PRO A 42 -3.44 -2.47 12.76
N VAL A 43 -3.90 -2.18 11.56
CA VAL A 43 -3.35 -2.75 10.32
C VAL A 43 -2.41 -1.72 9.72
N HIS A 44 -1.11 -2.00 9.77
CA HIS A 44 -0.09 -1.14 9.20
C HIS A 44 0.05 -1.37 7.70
N VAL A 45 0.03 -0.30 6.91
CA VAL A 45 0.19 -0.35 5.45
C VAL A 45 1.32 0.56 5.02
N ILE A 46 2.28 0.05 4.23
CA ILE A 46 3.42 0.82 3.72
C ILE A 46 3.63 0.50 2.23
N GLY A 47 3.97 1.53 1.45
CA GLY A 47 4.27 1.40 0.02
C GLY A 47 5.54 2.15 -0.36
N PRO A 48 6.74 1.60 -0.11
CA PRO A 48 8.00 2.36 -0.23
C PRO A 48 8.45 2.61 -1.69
N GLY A 49 7.82 1.95 -2.67
CA GLY A 49 8.16 2.02 -4.09
C GLY A 49 7.65 3.27 -4.80
N GLY A 50 7.85 4.48 -4.25
CA GLY A 50 7.40 5.73 -4.84
C GLY A 50 5.88 5.84 -4.95
N HIS A 51 5.31 5.59 -6.14
CA HIS A 51 3.84 5.60 -6.36
C HIS A 51 3.11 4.53 -5.53
N SER A 52 3.82 3.52 -5.03
CA SER A 52 3.22 2.54 -4.11
C SER A 52 2.68 3.19 -2.83
N ASN A 53 3.15 4.41 -2.47
CA ASN A 53 2.58 5.19 -1.37
C ASN A 53 1.08 5.48 -1.58
N MET A 54 0.62 5.59 -2.84
CA MET A 54 -0.78 5.82 -3.15
C MET A 54 -1.69 4.71 -2.59
N ALA A 55 -1.22 3.46 -2.53
CA ALA A 55 -2.00 2.37 -1.96
C ALA A 55 -2.12 2.48 -0.43
N ALA A 56 -1.10 3.02 0.25
CA ALA A 56 -1.17 3.33 1.67
C ALA A 56 -2.06 4.54 1.95
N GLU A 57 -1.98 5.57 1.11
CA GLU A 57 -2.85 6.75 1.17
C GLU A 57 -4.33 6.39 0.93
N GLU A 58 -4.63 5.49 -0.02
CA GLU A 58 -5.99 5.09 -0.37
C GLU A 58 -6.75 4.47 0.81
N VAL A 59 -6.06 3.83 1.77
CA VAL A 59 -6.70 3.23 2.94
C VAL A 59 -6.77 4.18 4.14
N LEU A 60 -6.16 5.37 4.08
CA LEU A 60 -6.10 6.34 5.16
C LEU A 60 -7.21 7.38 5.03
N TRP A 61 -8.05 7.50 6.06
CA TRP A 61 -8.97 8.65 6.27
C TRP A 61 -9.84 9.03 5.07
N ARG A 62 -10.42 8.02 4.40
CA ARG A 62 -11.43 8.21 3.36
C ARG A 62 -12.81 7.75 3.78
N ALA A 63 -13.84 8.27 3.13
CA ALA A 63 -15.20 7.78 3.29
C ALA A 63 -15.29 6.28 2.94
N GLY A 64 -15.91 5.49 3.82
CA GLY A 64 -15.99 4.03 3.71
C GLY A 64 -14.73 3.28 4.17
N GLY A 65 -13.69 3.99 4.64
CA GLY A 65 -12.49 3.38 5.19
C GLY A 65 -12.69 2.80 6.59
N LEU A 66 -11.89 1.78 6.92
CA LEU A 66 -11.85 1.21 8.27
C LEU A 66 -10.98 2.08 9.18
N ALA A 67 -11.50 2.44 10.36
CA ALA A 67 -10.75 3.24 11.34
C ALA A 67 -9.39 2.64 11.79
N PRO A 68 -9.21 1.32 11.99
CA PRO A 68 -7.93 0.75 12.46
C PRO A 68 -6.84 0.63 11.38
N MET A 69 -6.98 1.28 10.23
CA MET A 69 -5.93 1.33 9.20
C MET A 69 -4.89 2.39 9.57
N ASN A 70 -3.63 1.98 9.70
CA ASN A 70 -2.50 2.87 9.99
C ASN A 70 -1.54 2.92 8.79
N ALA A 71 -1.73 3.90 7.92
CA ALA A 71 -0.85 4.12 6.78
C ALA A 71 0.48 4.74 7.20
N ILE A 72 1.58 4.09 6.81
CA ILE A 72 2.94 4.54 7.02
C ILE A 72 3.35 5.42 5.84
N LEU A 73 3.20 6.73 6.01
CA LEU A 73 3.51 7.74 5.01
C LEU A 73 4.89 8.33 5.29
N ASP A 74 5.93 7.70 4.74
CA ASP A 74 7.32 8.13 4.94
C ASP A 74 7.81 9.08 3.84
N ALA A 75 8.23 10.29 4.22
CA ALA A 75 8.73 11.30 3.29
C ALA A 75 10.05 10.90 2.58
N GLY A 76 10.79 9.92 3.09
CA GLY A 76 11.96 9.38 2.39
C GLY A 76 11.59 8.65 1.10
N THR A 77 10.49 7.89 1.13
CA THR A 77 10.01 7.06 0.01
C THR A 77 8.95 7.73 -0.87
N ASN A 78 8.55 8.96 -0.56
CA ASN A 78 7.58 9.71 -1.35
C ASN A 78 8.26 10.42 -2.54
N LEU A 79 7.65 10.30 -3.73
CA LEU A 79 8.12 10.89 -4.98
C LEU A 79 8.06 12.43 -5.01
N ILE A 80 7.21 13.06 -4.19
CA ILE A 80 7.12 14.52 -4.08
C ILE A 80 8.47 15.15 -3.67
N HIS A 81 9.34 14.36 -3.04
CA HIS A 81 10.68 14.77 -2.63
C HIS A 81 11.78 14.34 -3.63
N GLY A 82 11.39 13.87 -4.82
CA GLY A 82 12.29 13.54 -5.93
C GLY A 82 12.36 12.04 -6.22
N ALA A 83 12.07 11.65 -7.46
CA ALA A 83 11.98 10.24 -7.86
C ALA A 83 13.28 9.45 -7.65
N LYS A 84 14.43 10.00 -8.06
CA LYS A 84 15.73 9.34 -7.89
C LYS A 84 16.14 9.26 -6.42
N ARG A 85 15.83 10.30 -5.63
CA ARG A 85 16.06 10.29 -4.18
C ARG A 85 15.24 9.18 -3.53
N SER A 86 13.94 9.11 -3.80
CA SER A 86 13.05 8.06 -3.30
C SER A 86 13.61 6.66 -3.58
N ASN A 87 14.10 6.41 -4.80
CA ASN A 87 14.67 5.12 -5.17
C ASN A 87 15.99 4.80 -4.44
N ILE A 88 16.81 5.80 -4.13
CA ILE A 88 18.00 5.60 -3.30
C ILE A 88 17.61 5.30 -1.85
N ILE A 89 16.63 6.04 -1.31
CA ILE A 89 16.18 5.89 0.08
C ILE A 89 15.48 4.54 0.30
N GLU A 90 14.58 4.11 -0.60
CA GLU A 90 13.89 2.81 -0.48
C GLU A 90 14.88 1.62 -0.43
N ARG A 91 16.07 1.79 -1.05
CA ARG A 91 17.14 0.79 -1.15
C ARG A 91 18.22 0.95 -0.08
N THR A 92 18.09 1.93 0.81
CA THR A 92 19.08 2.17 1.87
C THR A 92 18.92 1.12 2.97
N PRO A 93 19.94 0.29 3.23
CA PRO A 93 19.86 -0.73 4.27
C PRO A 93 19.59 -0.12 5.65
N GLY A 94 18.68 -0.73 6.41
CA GLY A 94 18.34 -0.30 7.77
C GLY A 94 17.36 0.88 7.85
N TYR A 95 17.03 1.55 6.74
CA TYR A 95 16.12 2.70 6.73
C TYR A 95 14.73 2.35 7.29
N ALA A 96 14.16 1.23 6.84
CA ALA A 96 12.83 0.78 7.26
C ALA A 96 12.70 0.57 8.77
N ILE A 97 13.79 0.23 9.47
CA ILE A 97 13.76 -0.01 10.93
C ILE A 97 13.32 1.26 11.66
N LYS A 98 13.90 2.42 11.30
CA LYS A 98 13.58 3.69 11.93
C LYS A 98 12.20 4.21 11.55
N VAL A 99 11.76 3.93 10.32
CA VAL A 99 10.38 4.21 9.90
C VAL A 99 9.38 3.39 10.73
N LEU A 100 9.58 2.07 10.85
CA LEU A 100 8.70 1.20 11.63
C LEU A 100 8.70 1.56 13.13
N ASP A 101 9.86 1.93 13.68
CA ASP A 101 9.98 2.43 15.06
C ASP A 101 9.13 3.70 15.29
N ALA A 102 9.18 4.66 14.36
CA ALA A 102 8.41 5.91 14.45
C ALA A 102 6.89 5.66 14.43
N TYR A 103 6.45 4.63 13.72
CA TYR A 103 5.05 4.18 13.68
C TYR A 103 4.71 3.15 14.76
N ARG A 104 5.65 2.86 15.68
CA ARG A 104 5.51 1.93 16.81
C ARG A 104 5.08 0.52 16.40
N VAL A 105 5.47 0.07 15.19
CA VAL A 105 5.13 -1.27 14.70
C VAL A 105 5.73 -2.33 15.62
N GLY A 106 4.91 -3.29 16.05
CA GLY A 106 5.32 -4.38 16.94
C GLY A 106 5.40 -4.03 18.44
N LYS A 107 4.95 -2.83 18.86
CA LYS A 107 4.91 -2.39 20.27
C LYS A 107 3.46 -1.95 20.60
N LYS A 108 2.75 -2.56 21.56
CA LYS A 108 1.39 -2.12 21.99
C LYS A 108 1.44 -1.36 23.34
N PRO A 109 0.52 -0.40 23.67
CA PRO A 109 -0.89 -0.35 23.22
C PRO A 109 -1.49 1.04 22.85
N GLY A 110 -2.65 1.04 22.19
CA GLY A 110 -3.54 2.19 21.95
C GLY A 110 -3.18 3.07 20.76
#